data_AF-A0A023FII1-F1
#
_entry.id   AF-A0A023FII1-F1
#
_cell.length_a   1.000
_cell.length_b   1.000
_cell.length_c   1.000
_cell.angle_alpha   90.00
_cell.angle_beta   90.00
_cell.angle_gamma   90.00
#
_symmetry.space_group_name_H-M   'P 1'
#
loop_
_entity.id
_entity.type
_entity.pdbx_description
1 polymer ?
#
loop_
_entity_poly.entity_id
_entity_poly.type
_entity_poly.pdbx_seq_one_letter_code
_entity_poly.pdbx_strand_id
1 'polypeptide(L)'
;VDCAAGAMLSAARAPVPGTRGKPKLERDIVGIEPGTRRLLLFNAEADFEETVTMRRKVMKEHPVIEVRSDLIDAHVYLLNKWLLPYLLKDENITTIKGELVPLLTRFQFKNVPKQSEDVVDGEQTETDIFRYAPVKGSDFPGVDLGDDYHLGDAGAHKNPVRCYAYIAEGAFLVRTNTVAGYMEANRQAHQLNKEIFPHVAGGRFDNIAPEKVEFGEKSSARHCVLGQNCRIGAQAKVSDSVLLDGVTVGDGASIQGCIVCGAQEIGTGAVLKNCIVAHKKNVAADAKHANEVLGTFVEI
;
A
#
# COMPACT_ATOMS: atom_id res chain seq x y z
N VAL A 1 17.74 -5.73 -9.64
CA VAL A 1 16.72 -6.76 -10.00
C VAL A 1 16.22 -7.56 -8.78
N ASP A 2 16.72 -7.32 -7.56
CA ASP A 2 16.26 -7.98 -6.31
C ASP A 2 15.52 -7.06 -5.31
N CYS A 3 15.23 -5.80 -5.66
CA CYS A 3 14.75 -4.82 -4.66
C CYS A 3 13.35 -5.11 -4.10
N ALA A 4 12.45 -5.71 -4.88
CA ALA A 4 11.04 -5.84 -4.51
C ALA A 4 10.80 -6.82 -3.34
N ALA A 5 11.40 -8.02 -3.39
CA ALA A 5 11.33 -8.99 -2.30
C ALA A 5 12.09 -8.50 -1.05
N GLY A 6 13.14 -7.68 -1.26
CA GLY A 6 13.91 -7.06 -0.19
C GLY A 6 13.11 -6.03 0.62
N ALA A 7 12.21 -5.27 -0.01
CA ALA A 7 11.49 -4.17 0.65
C ALA A 7 10.54 -4.63 1.77
N MET A 8 9.80 -5.72 1.56
CA MET A 8 8.88 -6.24 2.57
C MET A 8 9.61 -6.89 3.76
N LEU A 9 10.67 -7.65 3.48
CA LEU A 9 11.55 -8.22 4.52
C LEU A 9 12.30 -7.12 5.28
N SER A 10 12.67 -6.03 4.60
CA SER A 10 13.31 -4.85 5.19
C SER A 10 12.35 -4.07 6.10
N ALA A 11 11.12 -3.77 5.63
CA ALA A 11 10.10 -3.09 6.43
C ALA A 11 9.73 -3.84 7.72
N ALA A 12 9.70 -5.18 7.67
CA ALA A 12 9.42 -6.03 8.84
C ALA A 12 10.57 -6.09 9.86
N ARG A 13 11.80 -5.78 9.43
CA ARG A 13 13.02 -5.90 10.25
C ARG A 13 13.55 -4.54 10.72
N ALA A 14 13.20 -3.47 10.02
CA ALA A 14 13.71 -2.17 10.32
C ALA A 14 13.04 -1.52 11.54
N PRO A 15 13.77 -0.73 12.33
CA PRO A 15 13.18 0.02 13.42
C PRO A 15 12.19 1.04 12.87
N VAL A 16 11.03 1.10 13.52
CA VAL A 16 9.98 2.07 13.22
C VAL A 16 10.10 3.22 14.20
N PRO A 17 10.16 4.47 13.73
CA PRO A 17 10.18 5.63 14.60
C PRO A 17 8.96 5.66 15.52
N GLY A 18 9.13 6.13 16.76
CA GLY A 18 8.04 6.45 17.68
C GLY A 18 7.44 5.30 18.48
N THR A 19 7.84 4.05 18.23
CA THR A 19 7.35 2.90 19.00
C THR A 19 8.49 1.97 19.42
N ARG A 20 8.35 1.35 20.60
CA ARG A 20 9.27 0.29 21.03
C ARG A 20 8.74 -1.06 20.52
N GLY A 21 9.36 -1.59 19.47
CA GLY A 21 9.06 -2.94 18.98
C GLY A 21 9.19 -3.08 17.47
N LYS A 22 8.95 -4.31 16.98
CA LYS A 22 8.81 -4.57 15.54
C LYS A 22 7.38 -4.19 15.10
N PRO A 23 7.21 -3.60 13.92
CA PRO A 23 5.87 -3.31 13.41
C PRO A 23 5.07 -4.61 13.23
N LYS A 24 3.83 -4.62 13.71
CA LYS A 24 2.86 -5.62 13.31
C LYS A 24 2.36 -5.23 11.93
N LEU A 25 2.87 -5.89 10.90
CA LEU A 25 2.40 -5.70 9.53
C LEU A 25 1.14 -6.54 9.34
N GLU A 26 0.08 -5.92 8.84
CA GLU A 26 -1.09 -6.64 8.35
C GLU A 26 -0.68 -7.49 7.16
N ARG A 27 -1.07 -8.76 7.16
CA ARG A 27 -0.84 -9.69 6.06
C ARG A 27 -2.17 -10.07 5.45
N ASP A 28 -2.14 -10.34 4.15
CA ASP A 28 -3.28 -10.85 3.41
C ASP A 28 -3.00 -12.30 3.03
N ILE A 29 -4.03 -13.14 3.06
CA ILE A 29 -3.97 -14.50 2.52
C ILE A 29 -4.59 -14.46 1.13
N VAL A 30 -3.76 -14.78 0.14
CA VAL A 30 -4.11 -14.67 -1.27
C VAL A 30 -4.03 -16.05 -1.92
N GLY A 31 -5.13 -16.51 -2.51
CA GLY A 31 -5.21 -17.77 -3.25
C GLY A 31 -5.35 -17.49 -4.74
N ILE A 32 -4.38 -17.89 -5.55
CA ILE A 32 -4.34 -17.63 -7.00
C ILE A 32 -4.17 -18.95 -7.75
N GLU A 33 -4.84 -19.08 -8.89
CA GLU A 33 -4.55 -20.16 -9.84
C GLU A 33 -3.38 -19.75 -10.76
N PRO A 34 -2.23 -20.46 -10.77
CA PRO A 34 -1.04 -20.03 -11.50
C PRO A 34 -1.23 -19.85 -13.01
N GLY A 35 -2.04 -20.71 -13.65
CA GLY A 35 -2.21 -20.72 -15.10
C GLY A 35 -3.10 -19.60 -15.63
N THR A 36 -4.20 -19.31 -14.95
CA THR A 36 -5.21 -18.32 -15.38
C THR A 36 -5.07 -16.99 -14.65
N ARG A 37 -4.27 -16.96 -13.57
CA ARG A 37 -4.17 -15.86 -12.59
C ARG A 37 -5.51 -15.52 -11.94
N ARG A 38 -6.42 -16.48 -11.87
CA ARG A 38 -7.72 -16.31 -11.23
C ARG A 38 -7.51 -16.09 -9.73
N LEU A 39 -8.10 -15.02 -9.20
CA LEU A 39 -8.08 -14.76 -7.77
C LEU A 39 -9.21 -15.55 -7.11
N LEU A 40 -8.86 -16.58 -6.34
CA LEU A 40 -9.80 -17.52 -5.73
C LEU A 40 -10.13 -17.15 -4.28
N LEU A 41 -9.15 -16.61 -3.56
CA LEU A 41 -9.26 -16.20 -2.17
C LEU A 41 -8.47 -14.90 -1.97
N PHE A 42 -9.06 -13.94 -1.25
CA PHE A 42 -8.37 -12.73 -0.84
C PHE A 42 -9.04 -12.22 0.43
N ASN A 43 -8.35 -12.32 1.56
CA ASN A 43 -8.85 -11.93 2.88
C ASN A 43 -7.67 -11.53 3.77
N ALA A 44 -7.92 -10.67 4.77
CA ALA A 44 -6.88 -10.34 5.73
C ALA A 44 -6.57 -11.58 6.59
N GLU A 45 -5.31 -11.74 7.03
CA GLU A 45 -4.93 -12.80 7.98
C GLU A 45 -5.77 -12.73 9.26
N ALA A 46 -6.17 -11.51 9.67
CA ALA A 46 -7.02 -11.28 10.84
C ALA A 46 -8.47 -11.80 10.69
N ASP A 47 -8.93 -12.09 9.46
CA ASP A 47 -10.25 -12.67 9.21
C ASP A 47 -10.28 -14.18 9.51
N PHE A 48 -9.11 -14.79 9.70
CA PHE A 48 -8.97 -16.21 9.95
C PHE A 48 -8.55 -16.47 11.40
N GLU A 49 -9.06 -17.57 11.94
CA GLU A 49 -8.57 -18.15 13.20
C GLU A 49 -7.35 -19.03 12.89
N GLU A 50 -7.44 -20.34 13.13
CA GLU A 50 -6.34 -21.28 12.86
C GLU A 50 -6.41 -21.90 11.45
N THR A 51 -7.57 -21.85 10.80
CA THR A 51 -7.81 -22.55 9.53
C THR A 51 -8.35 -21.63 8.46
N VAL A 52 -7.83 -21.79 7.24
CA VAL A 52 -8.33 -21.12 6.05
C VAL A 52 -9.38 -22.02 5.40
N THR A 53 -10.63 -21.53 5.31
CA THR A 53 -11.73 -22.30 4.71
C THR A 53 -11.89 -21.96 3.24
N MET A 54 -12.10 -22.99 2.41
CA MET A 54 -12.34 -22.83 0.98
C MET A 54 -13.48 -23.73 0.53
N ARG A 55 -14.34 -23.21 -0.34
CA ARG A 55 -15.52 -23.96 -0.82
C ARG A 55 -15.07 -25.12 -1.69
N ARG A 56 -15.60 -26.31 -1.43
CA ARG A 56 -15.31 -27.53 -2.21
C ARG A 56 -15.58 -27.37 -3.71
N LYS A 57 -16.56 -26.53 -4.09
CA LYS A 57 -16.83 -26.21 -5.51
C LYS A 57 -15.63 -25.54 -6.18
N VAL A 58 -15.00 -24.57 -5.51
CA VAL A 58 -13.81 -23.86 -6.01
C VAL A 58 -12.66 -24.84 -6.23
N MET A 59 -12.41 -25.75 -5.28
CA MET A 59 -11.37 -26.77 -5.41
C MET A 59 -11.62 -27.80 -6.51
N LYS A 60 -12.89 -28.02 -6.89
CA LYS A 60 -13.25 -28.93 -8.00
C LYS A 60 -13.04 -28.27 -9.36
N GLU A 61 -13.34 -26.98 -9.46
CA GLU A 61 -13.19 -26.19 -10.70
C GLU A 61 -11.73 -25.75 -10.90
N HIS A 62 -11.02 -25.42 -9.82
CA HIS A 62 -9.62 -25.00 -9.79
C HIS A 62 -8.82 -25.95 -8.89
N PRO A 63 -8.28 -27.06 -9.42
CA PRO A 63 -7.60 -28.08 -8.63
C PRO A 63 -6.20 -27.66 -8.17
N VAL A 64 -5.58 -26.67 -8.82
CA VAL A 64 -4.25 -26.16 -8.48
C VAL A 64 -4.38 -24.73 -7.98
N ILE A 65 -4.09 -24.54 -6.70
CA ILE A 65 -4.23 -23.24 -6.01
C ILE A 65 -2.93 -22.94 -5.30
N GLU A 66 -2.33 -21.82 -5.64
CA GLU A 66 -1.17 -21.27 -4.94
C GLU A 66 -1.65 -20.31 -3.86
N VAL A 67 -1.35 -20.63 -2.59
CA VAL A 67 -1.72 -19.79 -1.45
C VAL A 67 -0.48 -19.05 -0.97
N ARG A 68 -0.58 -17.73 -0.92
CA ARG A 68 0.51 -16.80 -0.61
C ARG A 68 0.13 -15.85 0.51
N SER A 69 1.08 -15.64 1.43
CA SER A 69 0.99 -14.65 2.52
C SER A 69 2.15 -13.64 2.50
N ASP A 70 2.99 -13.73 1.46
CA ASP A 70 4.16 -12.88 1.21
C ASP A 70 3.84 -11.71 0.25
N LEU A 71 2.58 -11.56 -0.15
CA LEU A 71 2.12 -10.50 -1.04
C LEU A 71 1.60 -9.29 -0.27
N ILE A 72 1.76 -8.11 -0.85
CA ILE A 72 1.17 -6.85 -0.37
C ILE A 72 0.20 -6.33 -1.42
N ASP A 73 -0.99 -5.94 -0.99
CA ASP A 73 -1.94 -5.24 -1.85
C ASP A 73 -1.47 -3.81 -2.19
N ALA A 74 -1.33 -3.55 -3.48
CA ALA A 74 -0.93 -2.29 -4.07
C ALA A 74 -2.03 -1.21 -4.10
N HIS A 75 -3.29 -1.54 -3.81
CA HIS A 75 -4.45 -0.65 -4.01
C HIS A 75 -4.64 -0.17 -5.45
N VAL A 76 -4.21 -0.97 -6.42
CA VAL A 76 -4.44 -0.71 -7.83
C VAL A 76 -5.49 -1.70 -8.32
N TYR A 77 -6.69 -1.21 -8.59
CA TYR A 77 -7.82 -2.03 -9.06
C TYR A 77 -8.28 -1.57 -10.43
N LEU A 78 -8.49 -2.54 -11.33
CA LEU A 78 -9.11 -2.33 -12.63
C LEU A 78 -10.52 -2.92 -12.57
N LEU A 79 -11.53 -2.07 -12.42
CA LEU A 79 -12.92 -2.45 -12.28
C LEU A 79 -13.68 -2.17 -13.57
N ASN A 80 -14.55 -3.10 -13.97
CA ASN A 80 -15.42 -2.88 -15.13
C ASN A 80 -16.56 -1.92 -14.75
N LYS A 81 -16.93 -1.02 -15.67
CA LYS A 81 -17.95 0.03 -15.49
C LYS A 81 -19.30 -0.51 -15.01
N TRP A 82 -19.68 -1.73 -15.40
CA TRP A 82 -20.95 -2.33 -14.98
C TRP A 82 -21.06 -2.54 -13.47
N LEU A 83 -19.94 -2.57 -12.73
CA LEU A 83 -19.95 -2.66 -11.27
C LEU A 83 -20.39 -1.34 -10.61
N LEU A 84 -20.29 -0.19 -11.29
CA LEU A 84 -20.58 1.10 -10.66
C LEU A 84 -22.03 1.25 -10.19
N PRO A 85 -23.07 0.90 -10.99
CA PRO A 85 -24.46 0.95 -10.52
C PRO A 85 -24.71 0.04 -9.30
N TYR A 86 -24.06 -1.13 -9.23
CA TYR A 86 -24.13 -2.02 -8.07
C TYR A 86 -23.53 -1.37 -6.83
N LEU A 87 -22.32 -0.78 -6.96
CA LEU A 87 -21.63 -0.10 -5.87
C LEU A 87 -22.38 1.14 -5.36
N LEU A 88 -23.13 1.83 -6.23
CA LEU A 88 -23.95 2.98 -5.84
C LEU A 88 -25.20 2.59 -5.04
N LYS A 89 -25.60 1.31 -5.09
CA LYS A 89 -26.81 0.79 -4.45
C LYS A 89 -26.52 0.04 -3.16
N ASP A 90 -25.38 -0.64 -3.07
CA ASP A 90 -24.99 -1.39 -1.88
C ASP A 90 -24.17 -0.50 -0.93
N GLU A 91 -24.86 0.13 0.03
CA GLU A 91 -24.23 1.00 1.04
C GLU A 91 -23.30 0.26 2.00
N ASN A 92 -23.33 -1.08 2.02
CA ASN A 92 -22.45 -1.88 2.88
C ASN A 92 -21.01 -1.97 2.34
N ILE A 93 -20.77 -1.53 1.10
CA ILE A 93 -19.45 -1.58 0.47
C ILE A 93 -18.74 -0.23 0.68
N THR A 94 -18.00 -0.15 1.76
CA THR A 94 -17.14 0.96 2.17
C THR A 94 -15.71 0.84 1.63
N THR A 95 -15.18 -0.38 1.48
CA THR A 95 -13.79 -0.62 1.04
C THR A 95 -13.69 -1.60 -0.11
N ILE A 96 -12.88 -1.25 -1.12
CA ILE A 96 -12.62 -2.16 -2.24
C ILE A 96 -11.86 -3.40 -1.76
N LYS A 97 -10.81 -3.21 -0.94
CA LYS A 97 -9.97 -4.29 -0.42
C LYS A 97 -10.74 -5.24 0.49
N GLY A 98 -11.43 -4.69 1.51
CA GLY A 98 -11.99 -5.48 2.61
C GLY A 98 -13.35 -6.08 2.29
N GLU A 99 -14.11 -5.49 1.37
CA GLU A 99 -15.48 -5.92 1.09
C GLU A 99 -15.65 -6.31 -0.37
N LEU A 100 -15.38 -5.40 -1.32
CA LEU A 100 -15.66 -5.66 -2.73
C LEU A 100 -14.88 -6.85 -3.29
N VAL A 101 -13.55 -6.91 -3.06
CA VAL A 101 -12.71 -8.00 -3.60
C VAL A 101 -13.12 -9.36 -3.00
N PRO A 102 -13.23 -9.54 -1.67
CA PRO A 102 -13.73 -10.78 -1.08
C PRO A 102 -15.15 -11.15 -1.53
N LEU A 103 -15.99 -10.15 -1.80
CA LEU A 103 -17.34 -10.35 -2.34
C LEU A 103 -17.29 -10.91 -3.76
N LEU A 104 -16.54 -10.28 -4.66
CA LEU A 104 -16.38 -10.72 -6.05
C LEU A 104 -15.76 -12.12 -6.14
N THR A 105 -14.78 -12.44 -5.28
CA THR A 105 -14.17 -13.78 -5.26
C THR A 105 -15.15 -14.88 -4.82
N ARG A 106 -16.20 -14.54 -4.07
CA ARG A 106 -17.30 -15.46 -3.73
C ARG A 106 -18.35 -15.54 -4.83
N PHE A 107 -18.71 -14.41 -5.44
CA PHE A 107 -19.77 -14.33 -6.44
C PHE A 107 -19.38 -15.00 -7.76
N GLN A 108 -18.11 -15.00 -8.15
CA GLN A 108 -17.62 -15.66 -9.36
C GLN A 108 -17.89 -17.18 -9.41
N PHE A 109 -18.14 -17.82 -8.26
CA PHE A 109 -18.45 -19.26 -8.16
C PHE A 109 -19.92 -19.54 -7.81
N LYS A 110 -20.74 -18.51 -7.63
CA LYS A 110 -22.19 -18.69 -7.48
C LYS A 110 -22.79 -19.04 -8.85
N ASN A 111 -23.86 -19.83 -8.82
CA ASN A 111 -24.64 -20.08 -10.03
C ASN A 111 -25.38 -18.79 -10.38
N VAL A 112 -25.29 -18.36 -11.63
CA VAL A 112 -26.06 -17.22 -12.11
C VAL A 112 -27.55 -17.61 -12.06
N PRO A 113 -28.42 -16.82 -11.42
CA PRO A 113 -29.86 -17.06 -11.46
C PRO A 113 -30.32 -17.11 -12.91
N LYS A 114 -31.10 -18.13 -13.29
CA LYS A 114 -31.70 -18.16 -14.64
C LYS A 114 -32.72 -17.02 -14.69
N GLN A 115 -32.52 -16.06 -15.59
CA GLN A 115 -33.58 -15.14 -15.98
C GLN A 115 -34.65 -15.96 -16.72
N SER A 116 -35.70 -16.38 -16.02
CA SER A 116 -36.92 -16.85 -16.67
C SER A 116 -37.66 -15.61 -17.17
N GLU A 117 -37.99 -15.58 -18.46
CA GLU A 117 -38.72 -14.48 -19.13
C GLU A 117 -40.12 -14.21 -18.53
N ASP A 118 -40.60 -15.07 -17.61
CA ASP A 118 -41.90 -14.96 -16.92
C ASP A 118 -41.77 -14.77 -15.39
N VAL A 119 -40.94 -13.84 -14.92
CA VAL A 119 -40.97 -13.45 -13.49
C VAL A 119 -41.22 -11.95 -13.38
N VAL A 120 -42.44 -11.65 -12.90
CA VAL A 120 -42.84 -10.37 -12.32
C VAL A 120 -41.75 -9.92 -11.36
N ASP A 121 -41.38 -8.64 -11.48
CA ASP A 121 -40.39 -7.81 -10.77
C ASP A 121 -40.41 -7.94 -9.22
N GLY A 122 -40.24 -9.16 -8.67
CA GLY A 122 -40.76 -9.50 -7.34
C GLY A 122 -39.79 -10.07 -6.30
N GLU A 123 -38.64 -10.63 -6.65
CA GLU A 123 -37.76 -11.30 -5.65
C GLU A 123 -36.25 -11.18 -5.89
N GLN A 124 -35.77 -10.23 -6.69
CA GLN A 124 -34.35 -9.87 -6.68
C GLN A 124 -34.17 -8.55 -5.95
N THR A 125 -33.60 -8.61 -4.74
CA THR A 125 -33.22 -7.42 -3.98
C THR A 125 -32.33 -6.51 -4.84
N GLU A 126 -32.49 -5.19 -4.77
CA GLU A 126 -31.67 -4.21 -5.54
C GLU A 126 -30.16 -4.38 -5.35
N THR A 127 -29.77 -5.13 -4.32
CA THR A 127 -28.42 -5.51 -3.93
C THR A 127 -27.88 -6.78 -4.62
N ASP A 128 -28.61 -7.40 -5.55
CA ASP A 128 -28.05 -8.53 -6.31
C ASP A 128 -27.13 -8.06 -7.44
N ILE A 129 -25.84 -8.39 -7.34
CA ILE A 129 -24.81 -8.06 -8.32
C ILE A 129 -25.13 -8.63 -9.72
N PHE A 130 -25.84 -9.76 -9.80
CA PHE A 130 -26.17 -10.40 -11.09
C PHE A 130 -27.17 -9.59 -11.92
N ARG A 131 -27.93 -8.67 -11.30
CA ARG A 131 -28.83 -7.75 -12.02
C ARG A 131 -28.05 -6.76 -12.90
N TYR A 132 -26.84 -6.40 -12.50
CA TYR A 132 -26.00 -5.42 -13.18
C TYR A 132 -24.96 -6.07 -14.10
N ALA A 133 -24.77 -7.38 -13.98
CA ALA A 133 -23.76 -8.09 -14.73
C ALA A 133 -24.15 -8.21 -16.22
N PRO A 134 -23.20 -8.05 -17.15
CA PRO A 134 -23.48 -8.13 -18.57
C PRO A 134 -23.95 -9.55 -18.94
N VAL A 135 -25.06 -9.63 -19.68
CA VAL A 135 -25.67 -10.89 -20.11
C VAL A 135 -25.07 -11.35 -21.45
N LYS A 136 -24.53 -10.42 -22.26
CA LYS A 136 -23.82 -10.68 -23.52
C LYS A 136 -22.58 -9.78 -23.67
N GLY A 137 -21.57 -10.23 -24.41
CA GLY A 137 -20.38 -9.42 -24.74
C GLY A 137 -20.67 -8.20 -25.63
N SER A 138 -21.84 -8.19 -26.30
CA SER A 138 -22.28 -7.13 -27.21
C SER A 138 -22.80 -5.85 -26.54
N ASP A 139 -22.93 -5.83 -25.22
CA ASP A 139 -23.51 -4.68 -24.49
C ASP A 139 -22.50 -3.53 -24.28
N PHE A 140 -21.33 -3.59 -24.93
CA PHE A 140 -20.30 -2.54 -24.97
C PHE A 140 -20.33 -1.79 -26.32
N PRO A 141 -20.85 -0.56 -26.41
CA PRO A 141 -20.76 0.23 -27.64
C PRO A 141 -19.31 0.65 -27.87
N GLY A 142 -18.72 0.19 -28.98
CA GLY A 142 -17.44 0.71 -29.49
C GLY A 142 -16.17 -0.05 -29.12
N VAL A 143 -16.26 -1.23 -28.48
CA VAL A 143 -15.11 -2.12 -28.32
C VAL A 143 -15.53 -3.53 -28.71
N ASP A 144 -15.16 -3.95 -29.93
CA ASP A 144 -15.20 -5.36 -30.33
C ASP A 144 -14.03 -6.08 -29.66
N LEU A 145 -14.15 -6.29 -28.35
CA LEU A 145 -13.36 -7.29 -27.66
C LEU A 145 -14.06 -8.60 -28.00
N GLY A 146 -13.52 -9.31 -29.00
CA GLY A 146 -14.02 -10.63 -29.40
C GLY A 146 -14.22 -11.55 -28.19
N ASP A 147 -14.85 -12.70 -28.41
CA ASP A 147 -15.27 -13.69 -27.39
C ASP A 147 -14.20 -14.13 -26.35
N ASP A 148 -12.98 -13.62 -26.41
CA ASP A 148 -11.80 -13.87 -25.57
C ASP A 148 -11.83 -13.20 -24.18
N TYR A 149 -13.00 -13.11 -23.53
CA TYR A 149 -13.04 -12.97 -22.05
C TYR A 149 -12.58 -14.27 -21.33
N HIS A 150 -12.02 -15.23 -22.08
CA HIS A 150 -11.71 -16.59 -21.67
C HIS A 150 -10.20 -16.88 -21.71
N LEU A 151 -9.46 -16.33 -20.75
CA LEU A 151 -8.19 -16.92 -20.34
C LEU A 151 -8.47 -18.28 -19.68
N GLY A 152 -8.62 -19.34 -20.48
CA GLY A 152 -8.48 -20.74 -20.08
C GLY A 152 -9.70 -21.45 -19.47
N ASP A 153 -10.91 -20.89 -19.54
CA ASP A 153 -12.10 -21.45 -18.87
C ASP A 153 -12.96 -22.27 -19.83
N ALA A 154 -12.87 -23.61 -19.74
CA ALA A 154 -13.54 -24.58 -20.61
C ALA A 154 -14.95 -25.02 -20.13
N GLY A 155 -15.60 -24.21 -19.27
CA GLY A 155 -16.91 -24.52 -18.68
C GLY A 155 -18.13 -23.94 -19.42
N ALA A 156 -19.21 -24.73 -19.51
CA ALA A 156 -20.44 -24.43 -20.28
C ALA A 156 -21.42 -23.41 -19.65
N HIS A 157 -21.17 -22.92 -18.42
CA HIS A 157 -21.98 -21.87 -17.79
C HIS A 157 -21.08 -20.76 -17.25
N LYS A 158 -21.02 -19.66 -17.99
CA LYS A 158 -20.04 -18.58 -17.82
C LYS A 158 -20.57 -17.56 -16.82
N ASN A 159 -20.05 -17.56 -15.58
CA ASN A 159 -20.33 -16.49 -14.63
C ASN A 159 -19.69 -15.18 -15.16
N PRO A 160 -20.47 -14.08 -15.30
CA PRO A 160 -19.96 -12.80 -15.78
C PRO A 160 -19.06 -12.10 -14.75
N VAL A 161 -19.20 -12.45 -13.46
CA VAL A 161 -18.35 -11.94 -12.40
C VAL A 161 -17.03 -12.72 -12.40
N ARG A 162 -15.94 -11.99 -12.63
CA ARG A 162 -14.59 -12.56 -12.74
C ARG A 162 -13.59 -11.69 -12.00
N CYS A 163 -12.70 -12.33 -11.22
CA CYS A 163 -11.66 -11.65 -10.48
C CYS A 163 -10.29 -12.27 -10.79
N TYR A 164 -9.31 -11.43 -11.07
CA TYR A 164 -7.95 -11.83 -11.43
C TYR A 164 -6.97 -11.02 -10.59
N ALA A 165 -5.82 -11.63 -10.29
CA ALA A 165 -4.73 -10.96 -9.60
C ALA A 165 -3.54 -10.81 -10.54
N TYR A 166 -2.93 -9.62 -10.53
CA TYR A 166 -1.67 -9.38 -11.20
C TYR A 166 -0.56 -9.24 -10.15
N ILE A 167 0.41 -10.13 -10.19
CA ILE A 167 1.59 -10.06 -9.33
C ILE A 167 2.66 -9.27 -10.08
N ALA A 168 3.04 -8.12 -9.54
CA ALA A 168 4.09 -7.30 -10.12
C ALA A 168 5.46 -7.90 -9.78
N GLU A 169 6.07 -8.58 -10.75
CA GLU A 169 7.43 -9.11 -10.62
C GLU A 169 8.46 -8.07 -11.03
N GLY A 170 9.51 -7.89 -10.23
CA GLY A 170 10.62 -6.97 -10.52
C GLY A 170 10.29 -5.47 -10.43
N ALA A 171 9.09 -5.09 -9.98
CA ALA A 171 8.69 -3.71 -9.77
C ALA A 171 8.96 -3.24 -8.34
N PHE A 172 9.42 -1.99 -8.16
CA PHE A 172 9.50 -1.37 -6.85
C PHE A 172 8.10 -0.97 -6.39
N LEU A 173 7.59 -1.62 -5.35
CA LEU A 173 6.28 -1.32 -4.78
C LEU A 173 6.39 -1.31 -3.26
N VAL A 174 6.13 -0.14 -2.67
CA VAL A 174 6.08 0.05 -1.22
C VAL A 174 4.79 0.75 -0.88
N ARG A 175 4.03 0.16 0.03
CA ARG A 175 2.78 0.72 0.54
C ARG A 175 3.09 1.67 1.70
N THR A 176 2.79 2.96 1.54
CA THR A 176 3.14 4.01 2.51
C THR A 176 2.00 4.37 3.46
N ASN A 177 1.03 3.48 3.69
CA ASN A 177 -0.10 3.71 4.61
C ASN A 177 0.24 3.48 6.09
N THR A 178 1.49 3.13 6.40
CA THR A 178 1.99 2.96 7.77
C THR A 178 3.30 3.74 7.92
N VAL A 179 3.65 4.12 9.14
CA VAL A 179 4.93 4.78 9.44
C VAL A 179 6.12 3.93 9.00
N ALA A 180 6.02 2.60 9.18
CA ALA A 180 7.03 1.65 8.74
C ALA A 180 7.20 1.66 7.21
N GLY A 181 6.09 1.57 6.47
CA GLY A 181 6.09 1.63 5.00
C GLY A 181 6.57 2.98 4.48
N TYR A 182 6.22 4.08 5.16
CA TYR A 182 6.72 5.41 4.83
C TYR A 182 8.24 5.50 5.02
N MET A 183 8.80 5.05 6.15
CA MET A 183 10.26 5.06 6.32
C MET A 183 10.97 4.14 5.33
N GLU A 184 10.40 2.98 5.02
CA GLU A 184 11.01 2.07 4.05
C GLU A 184 11.03 2.67 2.65
N ALA A 185 9.93 3.30 2.23
CA ALA A 185 9.87 4.04 0.98
C ALA A 185 10.95 5.12 0.94
N ASN A 186 11.15 5.86 2.02
CA ASN A 186 12.17 6.91 2.11
C ASN A 186 13.60 6.35 2.07
N ARG A 187 13.90 5.25 2.77
CA ARG A 187 15.23 4.61 2.71
C ARG A 187 15.59 4.17 1.29
N GLN A 188 14.60 3.68 0.54
CA GLN A 188 14.79 3.21 -0.84
C GLN A 188 14.54 4.30 -1.88
N ALA A 189 14.13 5.51 -1.49
CA ALA A 189 13.75 6.56 -2.42
C ALA A 189 14.91 6.99 -3.34
N HIS A 190 16.16 6.85 -2.91
CA HIS A 190 17.34 7.11 -3.74
C HIS A 190 17.44 6.19 -4.97
N GLN A 191 16.74 5.04 -4.96
CA GLN A 191 16.70 4.08 -6.06
C GLN A 191 15.63 4.42 -7.10
N LEU A 192 14.78 5.43 -6.85
CA LEU A 192 13.73 5.84 -7.77
C LEU A 192 14.33 6.34 -9.10
N ASN A 193 13.68 5.97 -10.20
CA ASN A 193 14.13 6.38 -11.53
C ASN A 193 13.99 7.90 -11.67
N LYS A 194 15.12 8.56 -11.96
CA LYS A 194 15.23 10.01 -12.15
C LYS A 194 14.40 10.53 -13.33
N GLU A 195 14.07 9.67 -14.29
CA GLU A 195 13.20 10.01 -15.42
C GLU A 195 11.76 10.28 -15.00
N ILE A 196 11.28 9.58 -13.97
CA ILE A 196 9.90 9.71 -13.46
C ILE A 196 9.82 10.84 -12.42
N PHE A 197 10.89 11.08 -11.68
CA PHE A 197 10.96 12.09 -10.63
C PHE A 197 12.09 13.11 -10.86
N PRO A 198 11.95 14.02 -11.83
CA PRO A 198 12.99 14.96 -12.21
C PRO A 198 13.33 15.97 -11.09
N HIS A 199 12.39 16.24 -10.18
CA HIS A 199 12.57 17.14 -9.04
C HIS A 199 13.31 16.50 -7.85
N VAL A 200 13.52 15.18 -7.90
CA VAL A 200 14.28 14.45 -6.89
C VAL A 200 15.76 14.58 -7.24
N ALA A 201 16.37 15.68 -6.80
CA ALA A 201 17.80 15.86 -6.89
C ALA A 201 18.47 14.86 -5.91
N GLY A 202 19.03 13.79 -6.47
CA GLY A 202 19.87 12.86 -5.72
C GLY A 202 21.10 13.60 -5.21
N GLY A 203 21.17 13.80 -3.90
CA GLY A 203 22.30 14.40 -3.21
C GLY A 203 23.46 13.42 -3.04
N ARG A 204 24.56 13.92 -2.44
CA ARG A 204 25.69 13.07 -2.00
C ARG A 204 25.21 12.09 -0.92
N PHE A 205 25.77 10.86 -0.89
CA PHE A 205 25.48 9.81 0.11
C PHE A 205 24.03 9.29 0.13
N ASP A 206 23.45 9.06 -1.05
CA ASP A 206 22.12 8.46 -1.24
C ASP A 206 20.98 9.26 -0.57
N ASN A 207 21.15 10.58 -0.49
CA ASN A 207 20.15 11.49 0.04
C ASN A 207 19.25 12.02 -1.07
N ILE A 208 18.02 12.39 -0.71
CA ILE A 208 17.15 13.24 -1.53
C ILE A 208 17.10 14.60 -0.89
N ALA A 209 17.57 15.63 -1.59
CA ALA A 209 17.57 17.00 -1.09
C ALA A 209 17.24 17.98 -2.23
N PRO A 210 16.23 18.86 -2.05
CA PRO A 210 15.97 19.95 -2.99
C PRO A 210 17.06 21.03 -2.91
N GLU A 211 17.10 21.95 -3.88
CA GLU A 211 18.16 22.98 -3.99
C GLU A 211 18.31 23.90 -2.77
N LYS A 212 17.25 24.08 -1.98
CA LYS A 212 17.22 25.03 -0.85
C LYS A 212 17.54 24.40 0.50
N VAL A 213 18.55 23.52 0.57
CA VAL A 213 19.01 22.93 1.84
C VAL A 213 20.38 23.48 2.21
N GLU A 214 20.50 24.07 3.39
CA GLU A 214 21.74 24.64 3.92
C GLU A 214 22.46 23.63 4.82
N PHE A 215 23.75 23.41 4.57
CA PHE A 215 24.61 22.51 5.37
C PHE A 215 25.72 23.31 6.05
N GLY A 216 25.81 23.21 7.38
CA GLY A 216 26.86 23.80 8.19
C GLY A 216 28.18 23.02 8.10
N GLU A 217 29.24 23.61 8.63
CA GLU A 217 30.59 23.04 8.58
C GLU A 217 30.66 21.64 9.23
N LYS A 218 31.31 20.68 8.55
CA LYS A 218 31.47 19.29 9.02
C LYS A 218 30.15 18.56 9.33
N SER A 219 29.02 19.03 8.80
CA SER A 219 27.75 18.30 8.88
C SER A 219 27.75 17.08 7.96
N SER A 220 26.90 16.09 8.25
CA SER A 220 26.73 14.91 7.43
C SER A 220 25.28 14.45 7.41
N ALA A 221 24.78 14.10 6.23
CA ALA A 221 23.50 13.44 6.01
C ALA A 221 23.74 12.15 5.21
N ARG A 222 23.09 11.05 5.56
CA ARG A 222 23.17 9.77 4.83
C ARG A 222 21.85 9.03 4.86
N HIS A 223 21.39 8.52 3.71
CA HIS A 223 20.10 7.82 3.60
C HIS A 223 18.93 8.67 4.15
N CYS A 224 18.97 9.97 3.87
CA CYS A 224 17.99 10.94 4.35
C CYS A 224 17.15 11.51 3.20
N VAL A 225 15.89 11.80 3.50
CA VAL A 225 15.01 12.62 2.66
C VAL A 225 14.81 13.95 3.35
N LEU A 226 15.23 15.03 2.69
CA LEU A 226 15.21 16.39 3.21
C LEU A 226 14.19 17.22 2.42
N GLY A 227 13.36 17.98 3.14
CA GLY A 227 12.40 18.92 2.57
C GLY A 227 13.05 20.24 2.15
N GLN A 228 12.24 21.12 1.56
CA GLN A 228 12.67 22.46 1.15
C GLN A 228 12.97 23.35 2.37
N ASN A 229 13.93 24.27 2.23
CA ASN A 229 14.31 25.24 3.26
C ASN A 229 14.77 24.57 4.58
N CYS A 230 15.31 23.35 4.52
CA CYS A 230 15.93 22.73 5.68
C CYS A 230 17.31 23.36 5.96
N ARG A 231 17.64 23.55 7.23
CA ARG A 231 18.99 23.96 7.66
C ARG A 231 19.58 22.91 8.56
N ILE A 232 20.79 22.47 8.25
CA ILE A 232 21.54 21.52 9.06
C ILE A 232 22.74 22.25 9.64
N GLY A 233 22.80 22.36 10.97
CA GLY A 233 23.86 23.06 11.71
C GLY A 233 25.25 22.42 11.58
N ALA A 234 26.26 23.12 12.07
CA ALA A 234 27.64 22.66 12.06
C ALA A 234 27.82 21.40 12.92
N GLN A 235 28.64 20.45 12.45
CA GLN A 235 28.91 19.16 13.11
C GLN A 235 27.67 18.26 13.35
N ALA A 236 26.52 18.60 12.78
CA ALA A 236 25.32 17.80 12.90
C ALA A 236 25.40 16.51 12.06
N LYS A 237 24.81 15.42 12.56
CA LYS A 237 24.78 14.11 11.90
C LYS A 237 23.34 13.64 11.75
N VAL A 238 22.91 13.44 10.51
CA VAL A 238 21.57 12.96 10.17
C VAL A 238 21.72 11.64 9.40
N SER A 239 21.03 10.60 9.84
CA SER A 239 21.10 9.27 9.21
C SER A 239 19.75 8.58 9.20
N ASP A 240 19.41 7.88 8.11
CA ASP A 240 18.18 7.09 7.99
C ASP A 240 16.91 7.85 8.40
N SER A 241 16.85 9.15 8.15
CA SER A 241 15.85 10.06 8.71
C SER A 241 15.14 10.87 7.62
N VAL A 242 13.91 11.29 7.92
CA VAL A 242 13.08 12.10 7.05
C VAL A 242 12.83 13.43 7.73
N LEU A 243 13.31 14.51 7.11
CA LEU A 243 13.07 15.88 7.55
C LEU A 243 12.14 16.55 6.55
N LEU A 244 10.96 17.00 6.99
CA LEU A 244 10.03 17.75 6.14
C LEU A 244 10.47 19.21 5.97
N ASP A 245 9.69 19.99 5.22
CA ASP A 245 10.02 21.36 4.84
C ASP A 245 10.21 22.29 6.05
N GLY A 246 11.21 23.17 5.97
CA GLY A 246 11.47 24.21 6.97
C GLY A 246 12.06 23.71 8.29
N VAL A 247 12.55 22.46 8.36
CA VAL A 247 13.19 21.93 9.57
C VAL A 247 14.56 22.54 9.77
N THR A 248 14.84 23.00 10.98
CA THR A 248 16.15 23.54 11.38
C THR A 248 16.79 22.62 12.42
N VAL A 249 17.95 22.06 12.10
CA VAL A 249 18.75 21.20 12.97
C VAL A 249 19.89 22.03 13.54
N GLY A 250 19.97 22.13 14.86
CA GLY A 250 21.03 22.86 15.56
C GLY A 250 22.41 22.19 15.47
N ASP A 251 23.43 22.95 15.80
CA ASP A 251 24.83 22.51 15.78
C ASP A 251 25.06 21.31 16.72
N GLY A 252 25.86 20.35 16.26
CA GLY A 252 26.24 19.14 17.01
C GLY A 252 25.10 18.13 17.25
N ALA A 253 23.90 18.35 16.68
CA ALA A 253 22.79 17.43 16.86
C ALA A 253 23.01 16.09 16.12
N SER A 254 22.53 15.00 16.72
CA SER A 254 22.62 13.64 16.16
C SER A 254 21.23 13.04 16.00
N ILE A 255 20.80 12.85 14.76
CA ILE A 255 19.47 12.37 14.39
C ILE A 255 19.63 11.04 13.63
N GLN A 256 19.02 9.98 14.14
CA GLN A 256 19.07 8.65 13.52
C GLN A 256 17.69 8.00 13.50
N GLY A 257 17.24 7.56 12.32
CA GLY A 257 15.98 6.83 12.20
C GLY A 257 14.75 7.67 12.56
N CYS A 258 14.78 8.99 12.41
CA CYS A 258 13.71 9.87 12.89
C CYS A 258 12.83 10.40 11.76
N ILE A 259 11.59 10.75 12.09
CA ILE A 259 10.70 11.54 11.24
C ILE A 259 10.50 12.88 11.93
N VAL A 260 10.82 13.97 11.24
CA VAL A 260 10.66 15.33 11.75
C VAL A 260 9.64 16.06 10.89
N CYS A 261 8.52 16.45 11.49
CA CYS A 261 7.49 17.23 10.83
C CYS A 261 7.98 18.63 10.43
N GLY A 262 7.25 19.29 9.54
CA GLY A 262 7.67 20.58 8.97
C GLY A 262 7.73 21.71 10.00
N ALA A 263 8.61 22.68 9.72
CA ALA A 263 8.83 23.89 10.51
C ALA A 263 9.17 23.63 11.99
N GLN A 264 9.95 22.58 12.28
CA GLN A 264 10.42 22.26 13.63
C GLN A 264 11.88 22.64 13.82
N GLU A 265 12.21 23.11 15.02
CA GLU A 265 13.57 23.41 15.44
C GLU A 265 14.08 22.34 16.39
N ILE A 266 15.23 21.77 16.05
CA ILE A 266 15.95 20.81 16.89
C ILE A 266 17.11 21.56 17.51
N GLY A 267 17.12 21.66 18.84
CA GLY A 267 18.15 22.38 19.59
C GLY A 267 19.56 21.83 19.38
N THR A 268 20.55 22.66 19.67
CA THR A 268 21.98 22.31 19.62
C THR A 268 22.29 21.14 20.54
N GLY A 269 23.13 20.20 20.08
CA GLY A 269 23.54 19.03 20.86
C GLY A 269 22.47 17.97 21.10
N ALA A 270 21.25 18.13 20.55
CA ALA A 270 20.17 17.17 20.74
C ALA A 270 20.47 15.81 20.11
N VAL A 271 20.07 14.72 20.78
CA VAL A 271 20.25 13.35 20.30
C VAL A 271 18.89 12.66 20.18
N LEU A 272 18.49 12.38 18.95
CA LEU A 272 17.22 11.74 18.62
C LEU A 272 17.48 10.39 17.94
N LYS A 273 16.90 9.31 18.49
CA LYS A 273 17.01 7.97 17.92
C LYS A 273 15.65 7.31 17.78
N ASN A 274 15.23 6.99 16.55
CA ASN A 274 13.94 6.38 16.26
C ASN A 274 12.76 7.19 16.81
N CYS A 275 12.80 8.51 16.72
CA CYS A 275 11.75 9.39 17.24
C CYS A 275 10.88 9.97 16.12
N ILE A 276 9.63 10.29 16.45
CA ILE A 276 8.76 11.10 15.60
C ILE A 276 8.62 12.46 16.27
N VAL A 277 9.01 13.54 15.60
CA VAL A 277 8.77 14.91 16.07
C VAL A 277 7.54 15.43 15.34
N ALA A 278 6.42 15.54 16.06
CA ALA A 278 5.16 16.04 15.53
C ALA A 278 5.19 17.57 15.39
N HIS A 279 4.17 18.12 14.71
CA HIS A 279 4.05 19.55 14.46
C HIS A 279 3.90 20.34 15.78
N LYS A 280 4.49 21.54 15.85
CA LYS A 280 4.46 22.51 16.98
C LYS A 280 5.23 22.09 18.24
N LYS A 281 6.14 21.12 18.17
CA LYS A 281 7.02 20.77 19.29
C LYS A 281 8.49 20.86 18.90
N ASN A 282 9.11 21.98 19.25
CA ASN A 282 10.55 22.15 19.16
C ASN A 282 11.25 21.25 20.19
N VAL A 283 12.41 20.72 19.82
CA VAL A 283 13.24 19.90 20.70
C VAL A 283 14.24 20.82 21.38
N ALA A 284 14.31 20.76 22.71
CA ALA A 284 15.24 21.58 23.49
C ALA A 284 16.71 21.21 23.20
N ALA A 285 17.62 22.15 23.47
CA ALA A 285 19.06 21.89 23.40
C ALA A 285 19.46 20.75 24.36
N ASP A 286 20.44 19.94 23.95
CA ASP A 286 20.97 18.77 24.68
C ASP A 286 19.93 17.69 25.06
N ALA A 287 18.72 17.76 24.52
CA ALA A 287 17.68 16.79 24.79
C ALA A 287 18.02 15.42 24.19
N LYS A 288 17.73 14.34 24.93
CA LYS A 288 17.96 12.97 24.50
C LYS A 288 16.65 12.21 24.48
N HIS A 289 16.23 11.79 23.30
CA HIS A 289 14.97 11.09 23.09
C HIS A 289 15.19 9.82 22.28
N ALA A 290 14.47 8.75 22.64
CA ALA A 290 14.61 7.46 21.98
C ALA A 290 13.30 6.67 21.92
N ASN A 291 12.91 6.24 20.71
CA ASN A 291 11.74 5.41 20.44
C ASN A 291 10.43 6.00 20.99
N GLU A 292 10.23 7.30 20.81
CA GLU A 292 9.06 8.01 21.30
C GLU A 292 8.51 9.02 20.28
N VAL A 293 7.24 9.36 20.45
CA VAL A 293 6.58 10.43 19.68
C VAL A 293 6.62 11.70 20.51
N LEU A 294 7.31 12.70 19.99
CA LEU A 294 7.42 14.02 20.57
C LEU A 294 6.33 14.91 19.98
N GLY A 295 5.28 15.14 20.75
CA GLY A 295 4.22 16.09 20.44
C GLY A 295 2.87 15.42 20.36
N THR A 296 1.84 16.23 20.17
CA THR A 296 0.47 15.74 20.01
C THR A 296 0.15 15.75 18.53
N PHE A 297 -0.37 14.66 17.99
CA PHE A 297 -1.05 14.72 16.70
C PHE A 297 -2.29 15.58 16.93
N VAL A 298 -2.25 16.84 16.46
CA VAL A 298 -3.46 17.64 16.42
C VAL A 298 -4.30 17.03 15.32
N GLU A 299 -5.44 16.43 15.70
CA GLU A 299 -6.48 16.04 14.74
C GLU A 299 -6.81 17.29 13.90
N ILE A 300 -6.59 17.17 12.58
CA ILE A 300 -6.99 18.18 11.60
C ILE A 300 -8.45 17.94 11.27
#